data_AF-A0A7S4EUG9-F1
#
_entry.id   AF-A0A7S4EUG9-F1
#
_cell.length_a   1.000
_cell.length_b   1.000
_cell.length_c   1.000
_cell.angle_alpha   90.00
_cell.angle_beta   90.00
_cell.angle_gamma   90.00
#
_symmetry.space_group_name_H-M   'P 1'
#
loop_
_entity.id
_entity.type
_entity.pdbx_description
1 polymer ?
#
loop_
_entity_poly.entity_id
_entity_poly.type
_entity_poly.pdbx_seq_one_letter_code
_entity_poly.pdbx_strand_id
1 'polypeptide(L)'
;MRRLLAQAVGGCAASLLPRCMPCAADAALANAALANTALPATAACSPVPRKGDGDPRTCSAFARILRGDLPADVLDDDGELFSFVDINPASTLHYLVIPKRFIQDASMLEPGDAQLVRRMEAKARDLVRASVGEAFDERELALGFHWPPWYSVPWLHLHAIYPRSKMKRRYKYTPITFRSPLWVIARLDADGRRRHG
;
A
#
# COMPACT_ATOMS: atom_id res chain seq x y z
N MET A 1 66.62 -12.64 -6.50
CA MET A 1 67.22 -12.29 -5.19
C MET A 1 66.31 -12.83 -4.08
N ARG A 2 66.88 -13.66 -3.20
CA ARG A 2 66.23 -14.31 -2.05
C ARG A 2 66.01 -13.34 -0.87
N ARG A 3 64.94 -13.54 -0.09
CA ARG A 3 64.86 -13.57 1.41
C ARG A 3 63.38 -13.38 1.83
N LEU A 4 62.69 -14.38 2.36
CA LEU A 4 62.62 -14.89 3.75
C LEU A 4 61.85 -13.99 4.76
N LEU A 5 60.69 -14.53 5.20
CA LEU A 5 60.15 -14.66 6.57
C LEU A 5 60.72 -13.77 7.70
N ALA A 6 59.83 -13.22 8.54
CA ALA A 6 59.80 -13.49 9.98
C ALA A 6 58.55 -12.91 10.66
N GLN A 7 57.89 -13.76 11.45
CA GLN A 7 56.93 -13.40 12.49
C GLN A 7 57.68 -12.82 13.70
N ALA A 8 57.01 -11.98 14.50
CA ALA A 8 57.44 -11.63 15.84
C ALA A 8 56.31 -11.90 16.85
N VAL A 9 56.67 -12.69 17.85
CA VAL A 9 55.94 -13.03 19.08
C VAL A 9 56.37 -12.10 20.21
N GLY A 10 55.47 -11.91 21.19
CA GLY A 10 55.88 -11.76 22.60
C GLY A 10 55.42 -10.49 23.31
N GLY A 11 54.82 -10.67 24.49
CA GLY A 11 54.81 -9.64 25.54
C GLY A 11 53.58 -9.63 26.45
N CYS A 12 53.53 -10.55 27.42
CA CYS A 12 52.68 -10.41 28.62
C CYS A 12 53.20 -9.29 29.54
N ALA A 13 52.30 -8.51 30.13
CA ALA A 13 52.51 -7.93 31.45
C ALA A 13 51.15 -7.74 32.15
N ALA A 14 51.01 -8.44 33.27
CA ALA A 14 49.93 -8.30 34.24
C ALA A 14 50.11 -7.01 35.05
N SER A 15 49.00 -6.37 35.47
CA SER A 15 48.82 -5.99 36.89
C SER A 15 47.50 -5.29 37.21
N LEU A 16 46.86 -5.83 38.26
CA LEU A 16 46.22 -5.14 39.39
C LEU A 16 44.88 -4.39 39.19
N LEU A 17 43.83 -5.09 39.62
CA LEU A 17 42.60 -4.53 40.23
C LEU A 17 42.93 -3.72 41.52
N PRO A 18 42.01 -2.89 42.04
CA PRO A 18 41.04 -3.42 43.00
C PRO A 18 39.59 -2.92 42.84
N ARG A 19 38.73 -3.74 43.44
CA ARG A 19 37.26 -3.73 43.58
C ARG A 19 36.75 -2.52 44.38
N CYS A 20 35.50 -2.11 44.12
CA CYS A 20 34.36 -2.23 45.07
C CYS A 20 33.10 -1.49 44.57
N MET A 21 31.94 -2.13 44.72
CA MET A 21 30.58 -1.56 44.60
C MET A 21 30.28 -0.56 45.72
N PRO A 22 29.26 0.30 45.54
CA PRO A 22 28.07 0.13 46.38
C PRO A 22 26.74 0.16 45.62
N CYS A 23 25.72 -0.35 46.32
CA CYS A 23 24.33 -0.52 45.95
C CYS A 23 23.45 0.61 46.54
N ALA A 24 22.33 0.90 45.85
CA ALA A 24 21.09 1.55 46.27
C ALA A 24 21.06 3.09 46.48
N ALA A 25 20.27 3.80 45.65
CA ALA A 25 18.88 4.24 45.94
C ALA A 25 18.46 5.52 45.18
N ASP A 26 17.29 5.41 44.56
CA ASP A 26 16.25 6.42 44.29
C ASP A 26 16.33 7.54 43.22
N ALA A 27 15.11 7.76 42.70
CA ALA A 27 14.53 8.91 42.00
C ALA A 27 14.64 9.00 40.46
N ALA A 28 13.65 8.37 39.83
CA ALA A 28 12.79 8.89 38.76
C ALA A 28 13.33 10.00 37.82
N LEU A 29 13.37 9.70 36.52
CA LEU A 29 12.81 10.57 35.48
C LEU A 29 12.52 9.76 34.21
N ALA A 30 11.27 9.82 33.79
CA ALA A 30 10.72 9.17 32.60
C ALA A 30 11.28 9.78 31.32
N ASN A 31 11.47 8.97 30.27
CA ASN A 31 10.89 9.26 28.95
C ASN A 31 10.96 8.07 27.97
N ALA A 32 9.76 7.65 27.59
CA ALA A 32 9.31 6.98 26.37
C ALA A 32 10.35 6.27 25.48
N ALA A 33 10.45 4.95 25.64
CA ALA A 33 10.89 4.06 24.57
C ALA A 33 9.77 3.92 23.52
N LEU A 34 10.09 4.20 22.26
CA LEU A 34 9.28 3.83 21.09
C LEU A 34 9.20 2.30 21.01
N ALA A 35 8.14 1.75 21.58
CA ALA A 35 7.79 0.35 21.40
C ALA A 35 7.26 0.17 19.98
N ASN A 36 8.10 -0.45 19.15
CA ASN A 36 7.76 -1.02 17.85
C ASN A 36 6.86 -2.23 18.10
N THR A 37 5.54 -2.04 18.22
CA THR A 37 4.60 -3.14 18.39
C THR A 37 4.28 -3.74 17.03
N ALA A 38 4.97 -4.84 16.71
CA ALA A 38 4.52 -5.80 15.73
C ALA A 38 3.08 -6.24 16.06
N LEU A 39 2.19 -6.15 15.06
CA LEU A 39 0.81 -6.64 15.16
C LEU A 39 0.82 -8.17 15.36
N PRO A 40 -0.05 -8.70 16.25
CA PRO A 40 -0.05 -10.12 16.55
C PRO A 40 -0.56 -10.94 15.37
N ALA A 41 0.13 -12.06 15.11
CA ALA A 41 -0.21 -12.98 14.06
C ALA A 41 -1.41 -13.88 14.44
N THR A 42 -2.24 -14.13 13.44
CA THR A 42 -3.19 -15.25 13.27
C THR A 42 -4.54 -15.19 14.01
N ALA A 43 -5.57 -14.77 13.27
CA ALA A 43 -6.84 -15.48 13.22
C ALA A 43 -7.15 -15.75 11.74
N ALA A 44 -7.43 -17.01 11.39
CA ALA A 44 -7.63 -17.45 10.02
C ALA A 44 -8.89 -16.78 9.41
N CYS A 45 -8.70 -15.67 8.70
CA CYS A 45 -9.79 -15.02 7.98
C CYS A 45 -10.09 -15.75 6.68
N SER A 46 -11.34 -16.19 6.57
CA SER A 46 -11.95 -16.72 5.35
C SER A 46 -11.79 -15.72 4.18
N PRO A 47 -11.59 -16.17 2.93
CA PRO A 47 -11.32 -15.29 1.79
C PRO A 47 -12.52 -14.42 1.33
N VAL A 48 -13.69 -14.55 1.98
CA VAL A 48 -14.90 -13.75 1.69
C VAL A 48 -15.45 -13.18 3.00
N PRO A 49 -15.38 -11.86 3.23
CA PRO A 49 -15.90 -11.24 4.46
C PRO A 49 -17.44 -11.23 4.45
N ARG A 50 -18.04 -11.86 5.46
CA ARG A 50 -19.46 -11.80 5.83
C ARG A 50 -19.68 -10.68 6.86
N LYS A 51 -20.95 -10.32 7.09
CA LYS A 51 -21.35 -9.37 8.13
C LYS A 51 -20.99 -9.94 9.51
N GLY A 52 -19.93 -9.40 10.13
CA GLY A 52 -19.34 -9.89 11.38
C GLY A 52 -17.85 -10.27 11.30
N ASP A 53 -17.27 -10.27 10.10
CA ASP A 53 -15.93 -10.83 9.86
C ASP A 53 -14.81 -9.80 9.97
N GLY A 54 -14.39 -9.50 11.21
CA GLY A 54 -13.11 -8.86 11.50
C GLY A 54 -12.91 -7.43 10.96
N ASP A 55 -11.81 -6.82 11.36
CA ASP A 55 -11.42 -5.48 10.91
C ASP A 55 -10.89 -5.54 9.46
N PRO A 56 -11.52 -4.85 8.47
CA PRO A 56 -11.08 -4.84 7.06
C PRO A 56 -9.61 -4.46 6.86
N ARG A 57 -9.04 -3.69 7.79
CA ARG A 57 -7.61 -3.33 7.81
C ARG A 57 -6.69 -4.54 7.97
N THR A 58 -7.22 -5.63 8.50
CA THR A 58 -6.48 -6.85 8.83
C THR A 58 -6.93 -8.05 8.02
N CYS A 59 -8.23 -8.18 7.74
CA CYS A 59 -8.82 -9.39 7.17
C CYS A 59 -9.08 -9.32 5.66
N SER A 60 -9.12 -8.13 5.05
CA SER A 60 -9.42 -8.00 3.63
C SER A 60 -8.34 -8.66 2.75
N ALA A 61 -8.71 -9.03 1.52
CA ALA A 61 -7.78 -9.60 0.56
C ALA A 61 -6.57 -8.68 0.32
N PHE A 62 -6.79 -7.35 0.24
CA PHE A 62 -5.70 -6.40 0.02
C PHE A 62 -4.82 -6.23 1.25
N ALA A 63 -5.39 -6.25 2.47
CA ALA A 63 -4.59 -6.27 3.70
C ALA A 63 -3.64 -7.48 3.73
N ARG A 64 -4.15 -8.65 3.31
CA ARG A 64 -3.39 -9.90 3.23
C ARG A 64 -2.33 -9.86 2.14
N ILE A 65 -2.63 -9.30 0.97
CA ILE A 65 -1.65 -9.08 -0.11
C ILE A 65 -0.52 -8.17 0.37
N LEU A 66 -0.83 -7.04 1.01
CA LEU A 66 0.17 -6.08 1.51
C LEU A 66 1.10 -6.68 2.59
N ARG A 67 0.64 -7.69 3.34
CA ARG A 67 1.47 -8.44 4.30
C ARG A 67 2.24 -9.61 3.67
N GLY A 68 1.93 -9.99 2.44
CA GLY A 68 2.47 -11.19 1.80
C GLY A 68 1.77 -12.49 2.19
N ASP A 69 0.62 -12.44 2.87
CA ASP A 69 -0.19 -13.62 3.24
C ASP A 69 -0.95 -14.21 2.03
N LEU A 70 -1.16 -13.42 0.98
CA LEU A 70 -1.77 -13.84 -0.27
C LEU A 70 -0.87 -13.43 -1.44
N PRO A 71 -0.71 -14.29 -2.46
CA PRO A 71 0.06 -13.95 -3.64
C PRO A 71 -0.64 -12.88 -4.47
N ALA A 72 0.15 -12.03 -5.12
CA ALA A 72 -0.32 -11.08 -6.13
C ALA A 72 0.78 -10.89 -7.17
N ASP A 73 0.39 -10.68 -8.43
CA ASP A 73 1.32 -10.29 -9.48
C ASP A 73 1.61 -8.79 -9.33
N VAL A 74 2.66 -8.50 -8.55
CA VAL A 74 3.06 -7.12 -8.22
C VAL A 74 3.65 -6.43 -9.44
N LEU A 75 3.15 -5.24 -9.73
CA LEU A 75 3.64 -4.38 -10.80
C LEU A 75 4.63 -3.35 -10.28
N ASP A 76 4.31 -2.73 -9.13
CA ASP A 76 5.11 -1.68 -8.53
C ASP A 76 4.74 -1.47 -7.04
N ASP A 77 5.72 -1.09 -6.25
CA ASP A 77 5.58 -0.63 -4.86
C ASP A 77 6.51 0.56 -4.63
N ASP A 78 5.94 1.77 -4.55
CA ASP A 78 6.70 3.01 -4.35
C ASP A 78 6.75 3.48 -2.88
N GLY A 79 6.36 2.61 -1.95
CA GLY A 79 6.31 2.91 -0.51
C GLY A 79 5.00 3.53 -0.05
N GLU A 80 4.25 4.20 -0.93
CA GLU A 80 2.94 4.79 -0.60
C GLU A 80 1.80 4.13 -1.35
N LEU A 81 2.00 3.87 -2.63
CA LEU A 81 1.09 3.15 -3.51
C LEU A 81 1.62 1.75 -3.78
N PHE A 82 0.70 0.82 -3.87
CA PHE A 82 0.96 -0.57 -4.22
C PHE A 82 0.11 -0.94 -5.44
N SER A 83 0.73 -1.50 -6.46
CA SER A 83 0.08 -1.79 -7.74
C SER A 83 0.28 -3.24 -8.15
N PHE A 84 -0.79 -3.88 -8.58
CA PHE A 84 -0.78 -5.31 -8.94
C PHE A 84 -1.87 -5.65 -9.95
N VAL A 85 -1.76 -6.81 -10.58
CA VAL A 85 -2.76 -7.29 -11.55
C VAL A 85 -4.02 -7.78 -10.83
N ASP A 86 -5.19 -7.38 -11.34
CA ASP A 86 -6.47 -7.89 -10.86
C ASP A 86 -6.60 -9.38 -11.22
N ILE A 87 -6.88 -10.23 -10.23
CA ILE A 87 -7.05 -11.68 -10.40
C ILE A 87 -8.24 -12.05 -11.32
N ASN A 88 -9.19 -11.14 -11.50
CA ASN A 88 -10.36 -11.29 -12.35
C ASN A 88 -10.37 -10.20 -13.44
N PRO A 89 -9.47 -10.26 -14.45
CA PRO A 89 -9.28 -9.18 -15.40
C PRO A 89 -10.53 -8.91 -16.27
N ALA A 90 -10.91 -7.64 -16.37
CA ALA A 90 -12.06 -7.21 -17.18
C ALA A 90 -11.70 -6.98 -18.66
N SER A 91 -10.43 -6.75 -18.96
CA SER A 91 -9.90 -6.65 -20.33
C SER A 91 -8.52 -7.34 -20.39
N THR A 92 -7.72 -7.07 -21.43
CA THR A 92 -6.37 -7.60 -21.58
C THR A 92 -5.47 -7.21 -20.40
N LEU A 93 -5.50 -5.93 -20.02
CA LEU A 93 -4.88 -5.41 -18.82
C LEU A 93 -5.97 -4.97 -17.86
N HIS A 94 -5.83 -5.36 -16.60
CA HIS A 94 -6.66 -4.88 -15.50
C HIS A 94 -5.77 -4.77 -14.28
N TYR A 95 -5.34 -3.56 -13.97
CA TYR A 95 -4.46 -3.28 -12.85
C TYR A 95 -5.23 -2.59 -11.74
N LEU A 96 -4.80 -2.82 -10.51
CA LEU A 96 -5.29 -2.16 -9.31
C LEU A 96 -4.15 -1.33 -8.74
N VAL A 97 -4.43 -0.05 -8.47
CA VAL A 97 -3.54 0.83 -7.71
C VAL A 97 -4.23 1.13 -6.39
N ILE A 98 -3.57 0.83 -5.26
CA ILE A 98 -4.10 1.03 -3.92
C ILE A 98 -3.13 1.85 -3.07
N PRO A 99 -3.58 2.73 -2.16
CA PRO A 99 -2.72 3.25 -1.12
C PRO A 99 -2.42 2.16 -0.08
N LYS A 100 -1.22 2.20 0.52
CA LYS A 100 -0.90 1.38 1.69
C LYS A 100 -1.63 1.83 2.95
N ARG A 101 -1.95 3.13 3.05
CA ARG A 101 -2.86 3.65 4.08
C ARG A 101 -4.27 3.12 3.81
N PHE A 102 -4.89 2.53 4.83
CA PHE A 102 -6.27 2.06 4.73
C PHE A 102 -7.25 3.22 4.54
N ILE A 103 -8.01 3.15 3.46
CA ILE A 103 -9.21 3.95 3.20
C ILE A 103 -10.24 2.94 2.68
N GLN A 104 -11.45 2.91 3.22
CA GLN A 104 -12.41 1.85 2.91
C GLN A 104 -12.81 1.84 1.43
N ASP A 105 -13.17 3.00 0.88
CA ASP A 105 -13.55 3.16 -0.52
C ASP A 105 -13.51 4.64 -0.92
N ALA A 106 -13.81 4.97 -2.18
CA ALA A 106 -13.70 6.32 -2.72
C ALA A 106 -14.72 7.33 -2.13
N SER A 107 -15.78 6.87 -1.47
CA SER A 107 -16.73 7.75 -0.77
C SER A 107 -16.16 8.28 0.54
N MET A 108 -15.23 7.54 1.15
CA MET A 108 -14.56 7.89 2.41
C MET A 108 -13.36 8.83 2.23
N LEU A 109 -13.02 9.19 0.99
CA LEU A 109 -12.00 10.20 0.71
C LEU A 109 -12.46 11.58 1.19
N GLU A 110 -11.53 12.31 1.80
CA GLU A 110 -11.71 13.66 2.31
C GLU A 110 -11.07 14.72 1.39
N PRO A 111 -11.41 16.01 1.53
CA PRO A 111 -10.85 17.07 0.68
C PRO A 111 -9.31 17.07 0.60
N GLY A 112 -8.62 16.72 1.68
CA GLY A 112 -7.16 16.60 1.71
C GLY A 112 -6.58 15.46 0.85
N ASP A 113 -7.40 14.49 0.46
CA ASP A 113 -6.95 13.32 -0.31
C ASP A 113 -6.94 13.54 -1.82
N ALA A 114 -7.29 14.73 -2.32
CA ALA A 114 -7.31 15.01 -3.75
C ALA A 114 -5.94 14.78 -4.43
N GLN A 115 -4.84 15.03 -3.71
CA GLN A 115 -3.49 14.74 -4.19
C GLN A 115 -3.22 13.23 -4.30
N LEU A 116 -3.72 12.43 -3.35
CA LEU A 116 -3.61 10.97 -3.40
C LEU A 116 -4.30 10.43 -4.67
N VAL A 117 -5.52 10.88 -4.97
CA VAL A 117 -6.27 10.45 -6.17
C VAL A 117 -5.50 10.80 -7.45
N ARG A 118 -4.92 12.01 -7.53
CA ARG A 118 -4.07 12.42 -8.66
C ARG A 118 -2.86 11.51 -8.84
N ARG A 119 -2.19 11.13 -7.75
CA ARG A 119 -1.04 10.22 -7.79
C ARG A 119 -1.42 8.81 -8.20
N MET A 120 -2.53 8.29 -7.70
CA MET A 120 -3.06 6.99 -8.12
C MET A 120 -3.36 6.99 -9.63
N GLU A 121 -4.00 8.05 -10.13
CA GLU A 121 -4.27 8.22 -11.57
C GLU A 121 -2.99 8.26 -12.41
N ALA A 122 -1.98 9.04 -11.99
CA ALA A 122 -0.70 9.11 -12.68
C ALA A 122 -0.01 7.73 -12.71
N LYS A 123 0.09 7.05 -11.56
CA LYS A 123 0.66 5.70 -11.46
C LYS A 123 -0.03 4.71 -12.38
N ALA A 124 -1.36 4.70 -12.39
CA ALA A 124 -2.15 3.82 -13.25
C ALA A 124 -1.85 4.05 -14.75
N ARG A 125 -1.75 5.31 -15.17
CA ARG A 125 -1.41 5.67 -16.56
C ARG A 125 -0.01 5.21 -16.92
N ASP A 126 0.96 5.44 -16.05
CA ASP A 126 2.35 5.08 -16.28
C ASP A 126 2.52 3.56 -16.42
N LEU A 127 1.86 2.78 -15.55
CA LEU A 127 1.89 1.31 -15.60
C LEU A 127 1.28 0.77 -16.91
N VAL A 128 0.14 1.30 -17.33
CA VAL A 128 -0.50 0.87 -18.60
C VAL A 128 0.36 1.30 -19.80
N ARG A 129 0.89 2.53 -19.82
CA ARG A 129 1.80 2.98 -20.89
C ARG A 129 3.04 2.11 -20.99
N ALA A 130 3.68 1.81 -19.87
CA ALA A 130 4.85 0.93 -19.83
C ALA A 130 4.54 -0.49 -20.34
N SER A 131 3.33 -0.99 -20.08
CA SER A 131 2.90 -2.32 -20.53
C SER A 131 2.55 -2.38 -22.02
N VAL A 132 2.01 -1.30 -22.57
CA VAL A 132 1.49 -1.25 -23.96
C VAL A 132 2.52 -0.68 -24.94
N GLY A 133 3.41 0.21 -24.49
CA GLY A 133 4.39 0.91 -25.31
C GLY A 133 3.74 1.89 -26.31
N GLU A 134 4.32 1.98 -27.50
CA GLU A 134 3.88 2.89 -28.58
C GLU A 134 2.42 2.71 -29.01
N ALA A 135 1.82 1.54 -28.74
CA ALA A 135 0.43 1.25 -29.07
C ALA A 135 -0.58 1.82 -28.05
N PHE A 136 -0.13 2.63 -27.09
CA PHE A 136 -0.98 3.21 -26.06
C PHE A 136 -1.94 4.25 -26.66
N ASP A 137 -3.24 3.99 -26.57
CA ASP A 137 -4.30 4.94 -26.89
C ASP A 137 -5.04 5.36 -25.62
N GLU A 138 -4.94 6.63 -25.26
CA GLU A 138 -5.60 7.22 -24.11
C GLU A 138 -7.13 7.00 -24.10
N ARG A 139 -7.77 6.90 -25.27
CA ARG A 139 -9.22 6.64 -25.38
C ARG A 139 -9.61 5.22 -24.98
N GLU A 140 -8.66 4.29 -25.07
CA GLU A 140 -8.82 2.89 -24.70
C GLU A 140 -8.51 2.65 -23.21
N LEU A 141 -8.03 3.65 -22.48
CA LEU A 141 -7.80 3.57 -21.04
C LEU A 141 -9.09 3.90 -20.26
N ALA A 142 -9.55 2.96 -19.45
CA ALA A 142 -10.62 3.18 -18.50
C ALA A 142 -10.06 3.22 -17.07
N LEU A 143 -10.18 4.38 -16.42
CA LEU A 143 -9.80 4.59 -15.02
C LEU A 143 -11.03 4.86 -14.16
N GLY A 144 -11.08 4.27 -12.98
CA GLY A 144 -12.11 4.63 -12.00
C GLY A 144 -12.19 3.75 -10.76
N PHE A 145 -13.04 4.21 -9.85
CA PHE A 145 -13.34 3.59 -8.57
C PHE A 145 -14.76 3.03 -8.60
N HIS A 146 -14.94 1.82 -8.10
CA HIS A 146 -16.28 1.32 -7.83
C HIS A 146 -16.94 2.15 -6.71
N TRP A 147 -18.21 2.53 -6.94
CA TRP A 147 -18.95 3.40 -6.02
C TRP A 147 -19.90 2.60 -5.13
N PRO A 148 -19.95 2.85 -3.81
CA PRO A 148 -20.88 2.20 -2.90
C PRO A 148 -22.35 2.29 -3.35
N PRO A 149 -23.18 1.26 -3.09
CA PRO A 149 -22.89 0.02 -2.36
C PRO A 149 -22.20 -1.09 -3.20
N TRP A 150 -21.79 -0.81 -4.44
CA TRP A 150 -21.31 -1.83 -5.38
C TRP A 150 -19.78 -1.89 -5.49
N TYR A 151 -19.10 -2.34 -4.43
CA TYR A 151 -17.67 -2.63 -4.45
C TYR A 151 -17.40 -4.05 -3.93
N SER A 152 -16.27 -4.64 -4.34
CA SER A 152 -15.97 -6.04 -4.02
C SER A 152 -15.07 -6.20 -2.78
N VAL A 153 -14.09 -5.30 -2.61
CA VAL A 153 -13.11 -5.35 -1.52
C VAL A 153 -13.13 -4.01 -0.77
N PRO A 154 -13.26 -4.00 0.57
CA PRO A 154 -13.29 -2.78 1.39
C PRO A 154 -11.88 -2.21 1.59
N TRP A 155 -11.30 -1.69 0.51
CA TRP A 155 -10.04 -0.97 0.51
C TRP A 155 -10.00 -0.11 -0.75
N LEU A 156 -9.61 1.15 -0.70
CA LEU A 156 -9.61 2.06 -1.84
C LEU A 156 -8.73 1.49 -2.97
N HIS A 157 -9.31 1.31 -4.16
CA HIS A 157 -8.58 0.83 -5.32
C HIS A 157 -9.04 1.53 -6.58
N LEU A 158 -8.07 2.05 -7.33
CA LEU A 158 -8.28 2.55 -8.67
C LEU A 158 -8.10 1.39 -9.65
N HIS A 159 -9.13 1.13 -10.44
CA HIS A 159 -9.03 0.21 -11.57
C HIS A 159 -8.43 0.93 -12.76
N ALA A 160 -7.43 0.30 -13.39
CA ALA A 160 -6.92 0.67 -14.70
C ALA A 160 -7.17 -0.48 -15.68
N ILE A 161 -8.07 -0.27 -16.64
CA ILE A 161 -8.51 -1.31 -17.57
C ILE A 161 -8.16 -0.89 -18.99
N TYR A 162 -7.49 -1.78 -19.73
CA TYR A 162 -7.05 -1.52 -21.09
C TYR A 162 -7.02 -2.80 -21.94
N PRO A 163 -7.35 -2.78 -23.24
CA PRO A 163 -8.06 -1.70 -23.93
C PRO A 163 -9.56 -1.79 -23.62
N ARG A 164 -10.25 -0.64 -23.58
CA ARG A 164 -11.68 -0.55 -23.26
C ARG A 164 -12.55 -1.28 -24.29
N SER A 165 -12.14 -1.29 -25.54
CA SER A 165 -12.79 -2.02 -26.65
C SER A 165 -12.94 -3.52 -26.34
N LYS A 166 -11.95 -4.15 -25.69
CA LYS A 166 -11.96 -5.58 -25.31
C LYS A 166 -12.60 -5.86 -23.94
N MET A 167 -13.14 -4.83 -23.29
CA MET A 167 -13.71 -4.97 -21.95
C MET A 167 -14.94 -5.88 -21.93
N LYS A 168 -14.86 -6.92 -21.08
CA LYS A 168 -15.94 -7.81 -20.67
C LYS A 168 -16.62 -7.25 -19.42
N ARG A 169 -17.81 -7.77 -19.08
CA ARG A 169 -18.56 -7.36 -17.86
C ARG A 169 -18.78 -5.85 -17.77
N ARG A 170 -19.04 -5.19 -18.91
CA ARG A 170 -19.22 -3.73 -19.04
C ARG A 170 -20.27 -3.15 -18.09
N TYR A 171 -21.27 -3.94 -17.70
CA TYR A 171 -22.31 -3.55 -16.73
C TYR A 171 -21.75 -3.17 -15.34
N LYS A 172 -20.52 -3.59 -14.98
CA LYS A 172 -19.85 -3.17 -13.74
C LYS A 172 -19.24 -1.77 -13.84
N TYR A 173 -18.94 -1.31 -15.04
CA TYR A 173 -18.16 -0.10 -15.33
C TYR A 173 -19.03 0.99 -15.94
N THR A 174 -20.20 1.22 -15.34
CA THR A 174 -21.15 2.25 -15.78
C THR A 174 -20.91 3.55 -15.02
N PRO A 175 -21.34 4.72 -15.56
CA PRO A 175 -21.23 5.98 -14.83
C PRO A 175 -21.91 5.99 -13.44
N ILE A 176 -22.83 5.05 -13.17
CA ILE A 176 -23.52 4.92 -11.87
C ILE A 176 -22.61 4.21 -10.86
N THR A 177 -21.99 3.10 -11.28
CA THR A 177 -21.24 2.17 -10.43
C THR A 177 -19.73 2.42 -10.43
N PHE A 178 -19.23 3.26 -11.34
CA PHE A 178 -17.81 3.45 -11.60
C PHE A 178 -17.51 4.92 -11.88
N ARG A 179 -16.83 5.58 -10.93
CA ARG A 179 -16.52 7.02 -10.97
C ARG A 179 -15.07 7.23 -11.36
N SER A 180 -14.83 8.13 -12.32
CA SER A 180 -13.47 8.47 -12.75
C SER A 180 -12.71 9.23 -11.66
N PRO A 181 -11.35 9.20 -11.68
CA PRO A 181 -10.54 10.02 -10.78
C PRO A 181 -10.89 11.50 -10.82
N LEU A 182 -11.11 12.04 -12.03
CA LEU A 182 -11.53 13.43 -12.23
C LEU A 182 -12.84 13.76 -11.50
N TRP A 183 -13.84 12.87 -11.58
CA TRP A 183 -15.11 13.08 -10.89
C TRP A 183 -14.92 13.08 -9.36
N VAL A 184 -14.10 12.15 -8.85
CA VAL A 184 -13.80 12.06 -7.42
C VAL A 184 -13.09 13.33 -6.94
N ILE A 185 -12.08 13.80 -7.66
CA ILE A 185 -11.37 15.05 -7.35
C ILE A 185 -12.35 16.24 -7.30
N ALA A 186 -13.20 16.38 -8.31
CA ALA A 186 -14.18 17.47 -8.35
C ALA A 186 -15.15 17.44 -7.15
N ARG A 187 -15.55 16.24 -6.69
CA ARG A 187 -16.32 16.07 -5.45
C ARG A 187 -15.54 16.58 -4.24
N LEU A 188 -14.28 16.15 -4.09
CA LEU A 188 -13.42 16.51 -2.96
C LEU A 188 -13.19 18.03 -2.88
N ASP A 189 -12.95 18.67 -4.02
CA ASP A 189 -12.77 20.12 -4.10
C ASP A 189 -14.06 20.87 -3.71
N ALA A 190 -15.23 20.37 -4.13
CA ALA A 190 -16.51 20.95 -3.74
C ALA A 190 -16.80 20.78 -2.24
N ASP A 191 -16.44 19.63 -1.66
CA ASP A 191 -16.57 19.36 -0.22
C ASP A 191 -15.64 20.27 0.60
N GLY A 192 -14.41 20.50 0.11
CA GLY A 192 -13.45 21.42 0.73
C GLY A 192 -13.93 22.88 0.78
N ARG A 193 -14.55 23.36 -0.31
CA ARG A 193 -15.14 24.71 -0.35
C ARG A 193 -16.27 24.90 0.67
N ARG A 194 -17.09 23.88 0.91
CA ARG A 194 -18.20 23.96 1.89
C ARG A 194 -17.75 23.94 3.35
N ARG A 195 -16.54 23.47 3.65
CA ARG A 195 -16.01 23.44 5.03
C ARG A 195 -15.30 24.73 5.45
N HIS A 196 -14.92 25.57 4.50
CA HIS A 196 -14.14 26.81 4.74
C HIS A 196 -14.89 28.09 4.35
N GLY A 197 -16.11 27.98 3.82
CA GLY A 197 -17.00 29.11 3.54
C GLY A 197 -18.18 29.08 4.49
#